data_AF-A0A2G9TPP3-F1
#
_entry.id   AF-A0A2G9TPP3-F1
#
_cell.length_a   1.000
_cell.length_b   1.000
_cell.length_c   1.000
_cell.angle_alpha   90.00
_cell.angle_beta   90.00
_cell.angle_gamma   90.00
#
_symmetry.space_group_name_H-M   'P 1'
#
loop_
_entity.id
_entity.type
_entity.pdbx_description
1 polymer ?
#
loop_
_entity_poly.entity_id
_entity_poly.type
_entity_poly.pdbx_seq_one_letter_code
_entity_poly.pdbx_strand_id
1 'polypeptide(L)'
;MSITLRHVVRAQRALLAARQMPRLCTPLERYFAAAMVPLFPAAYFIHGPVMDAVLTVALTLHVHWGVQGVVNDYARPFVIGDTLAKTARACVYLITAALLAGLLHFNTNDVGLTEAFRLVFEL
;
A
#
# COMPACT_ATOMS: atom_id res chain seq x y z
N MET A 1 20.22 -24.25 38.10
CA MET A 1 19.67 -24.64 36.78
C MET A 1 20.32 -23.76 35.71
N SER A 2 21.37 -24.25 35.05
CA SER A 2 22.17 -23.44 34.09
C SER A 2 21.51 -23.49 32.72
N ILE A 3 20.73 -22.47 32.37
CA ILE A 3 20.23 -22.29 31.00
C ILE A 3 21.46 -22.00 30.15
N THR A 4 21.85 -22.93 29.28
CA THR A 4 23.05 -22.75 28.46
C THR A 4 22.90 -21.52 27.57
N LEU A 5 23.99 -20.77 27.38
CA LEU A 5 24.07 -19.58 26.52
C LEU A 5 23.47 -19.82 25.12
N ARG A 6 23.52 -21.06 24.63
CA ARG A 6 22.89 -21.49 23.37
C ARG A 6 21.37 -21.37 23.38
N HIS A 7 20.69 -21.67 24.49
CA HIS A 7 19.25 -21.48 24.62
C HIS A 7 18.87 -20.01 24.66
N VAL A 8 19.65 -19.17 25.34
CA VAL A 8 19.42 -17.71 25.39
C VAL A 8 19.61 -17.10 23.99
N VAL A 9 20.67 -17.46 23.27
CA VAL A 9 20.92 -16.95 21.92
C VAL A 9 19.88 -17.44 20.92
N ARG A 10 19.41 -18.69 21.03
CA ARG A 10 18.31 -19.22 20.20
C ARG A 10 16.99 -18.54 20.51
N ALA A 11 16.67 -18.32 21.79
CA ALA A 11 15.46 -17.60 22.21
C ALA A 11 15.51 -16.14 21.75
N GLN A 12 16.65 -15.47 21.87
CA GLN A 12 16.83 -14.10 21.41
C GLN A 12 16.76 -14.00 19.88
N ARG A 13 17.37 -14.93 19.12
CA ARG A 13 17.21 -14.99 17.66
C ARG A 13 15.77 -15.29 17.25
N ALA A 14 15.06 -16.16 17.97
CA ALA A 14 13.65 -16.46 17.71
C ALA A 14 12.74 -15.28 18.06
N LEU A 15 13.03 -14.54 19.14
CA LEU A 15 12.33 -13.32 19.52
C LEU A 15 12.61 -12.16 18.55
N LEU A 16 13.85 -12.03 18.08
CA LEU A 16 14.21 -11.10 17.02
C LEU A 16 13.52 -11.49 15.71
N ALA A 17 13.54 -12.76 15.31
CA ALA A 17 12.83 -13.26 14.13
C ALA A 17 11.30 -13.14 14.25
N ALA A 18 10.73 -13.27 15.45
CA ALA A 18 9.30 -13.01 15.70
C ALA A 18 8.97 -11.51 15.67
N ARG A 19 9.90 -10.65 16.12
CA ARG A 19 9.83 -9.19 15.91
C ARG A 19 9.98 -8.82 14.43
N GLN A 20 10.74 -9.60 13.68
CA GLN A 20 10.94 -9.55 12.23
C GLN A 20 10.02 -10.52 11.47
N MET A 21 8.85 -10.87 12.00
CA MET A 21 7.82 -11.41 11.10
C MET A 21 7.58 -10.35 10.02
N PRO A 22 7.76 -10.66 8.73
CA PRO A 22 7.80 -9.67 7.67
C PRO A 22 6.40 -9.08 7.49
N ARG A 23 6.13 -7.97 8.18
CA ARG A 23 4.85 -7.24 8.15
C ARG A 23 4.66 -6.42 6.86
N LEU A 24 5.34 -6.77 5.77
CA LEU A 24 5.38 -6.00 4.53
C LEU A 24 5.02 -6.80 3.27
N CYS A 25 4.76 -8.11 3.38
CA CYS A 25 4.33 -8.92 2.25
C CYS A 25 3.42 -10.05 2.73
N THR A 26 2.15 -9.76 3.01
CA THR A 26 1.18 -10.86 3.04
C THR A 26 1.12 -11.50 1.64
N PRO A 27 0.95 -12.83 1.51
CA PRO A 27 0.78 -13.45 0.20
C PRO A 27 -0.34 -12.75 -0.61
N LEU A 28 -1.36 -12.24 0.08
CA LEU A 28 -2.44 -11.43 -0.50
C LEU A 28 -1.94 -10.20 -1.26
N GLU A 29 -1.08 -9.36 -0.67
CA GLU A 29 -0.53 -8.17 -1.35
C GLU A 29 0.21 -8.54 -2.63
N ARG A 30 0.96 -9.64 -2.62
CA ARG A 30 1.72 -10.12 -3.78
C ARG A 30 0.80 -10.66 -4.87
N TYR A 31 -0.21 -11.45 -4.50
CA TYR A 31 -1.22 -11.92 -5.44
C TYR A 31 -2.04 -10.77 -6.03
N PHE A 32 -2.36 -9.75 -5.22
CA PHE A 32 -3.06 -8.57 -5.67
C PHE A 32 -2.23 -7.77 -6.68
N ALA A 33 -0.96 -7.52 -6.38
CA ALA A 33 -0.04 -6.87 -7.31
C ALA A 33 0.13 -7.68 -8.62
N ALA A 34 0.22 -9.01 -8.52
CA ALA A 34 0.27 -9.88 -9.69
C ALA A 34 -1.02 -9.79 -10.53
N ALA A 35 -2.18 -9.69 -9.88
CA ALA A 35 -3.48 -9.51 -10.56
C ALA A 35 -3.61 -8.14 -11.23
N MET A 36 -2.89 -7.11 -10.77
CA MET A 36 -2.86 -5.80 -11.44
C MET A 36 -2.02 -5.81 -12.74
N VAL A 37 -1.13 -6.79 -12.93
CA VAL A 37 -0.31 -6.88 -14.16
C VAL A 37 -1.18 -6.95 -15.43
N PRO A 38 -2.19 -7.83 -15.55
CA PRO A 38 -3.11 -7.83 -16.69
C PRO A 38 -4.15 -6.69 -16.64
N LEU A 39 -4.38 -6.06 -15.49
CA LEU A 39 -5.37 -4.98 -15.36
C LEU A 39 -4.97 -3.73 -16.15
N PHE A 40 -3.70 -3.31 -16.10
CA PHE A 40 -3.23 -2.13 -16.82
C PHE A 40 -3.34 -2.23 -18.35
N PRO A 41 -2.90 -3.31 -19.03
CA PRO A 41 -3.14 -3.45 -20.46
C PRO A 41 -4.63 -3.58 -20.77
N ALA A 42 -5.43 -4.23 -19.92
CA ALA A 42 -6.88 -4.26 -20.10
C ALA A 42 -7.49 -2.85 -20.06
N ALA A 43 -7.06 -2.00 -19.12
CA ALA A 43 -7.48 -0.60 -19.03
C ALA A 43 -7.04 0.27 -20.20
N TYR A 44 -5.97 -0.11 -20.91
CA TYR A 44 -5.55 0.57 -22.13
C TYR A 44 -6.54 0.32 -23.29
N PHE A 45 -7.08 -0.90 -23.41
CA PHE A 45 -7.98 -1.27 -24.50
C PHE A 45 -9.48 -1.12 -24.17
N ILE A 46 -9.86 -1.21 -22.90
CA ILE A 46 -11.26 -1.20 -22.45
C ILE A 46 -11.45 0.01 -21.54
N HIS A 47 -12.20 1.00 -22.03
CA HIS A 47 -12.50 2.23 -21.30
C HIS A 47 -13.92 2.23 -20.75
N GLY A 48 -14.16 3.09 -19.76
CA GLY A 48 -15.49 3.38 -19.24
C GLY A 48 -15.64 3.22 -17.73
N PRO A 49 -16.83 3.54 -17.18
CA PRO A 49 -17.02 3.73 -15.74
C PRO A 49 -16.71 2.48 -14.89
N VAL A 50 -16.95 1.29 -15.45
CA VAL A 50 -16.65 0.02 -14.76
C VAL A 50 -15.14 -0.17 -14.64
N MET A 51 -14.38 0.08 -15.72
CA MET A 51 -12.92 -0.02 -15.67
C MET A 51 -12.35 1.02 -14.70
N ASP A 52 -12.84 2.26 -14.73
CA ASP A 52 -12.40 3.32 -13.84
C ASP A 52 -12.67 3.01 -12.37
N ALA A 53 -13.81 2.39 -12.06
CA ALA A 53 -14.12 1.92 -10.71
C ALA A 53 -13.18 0.79 -10.27
N VAL A 54 -12.90 -0.19 -11.14
CA VAL A 54 -11.96 -1.28 -10.86
C VAL A 54 -10.55 -0.73 -10.62
N LEU A 55 -10.07 0.17 -11.48
CA LEU A 55 -8.78 0.86 -11.32
C LEU A 55 -8.73 1.64 -10.01
N THR A 56 -9.81 2.34 -9.65
CA THR A 56 -9.87 3.12 -8.41
C THR A 56 -9.67 2.26 -7.18
N VAL A 57 -10.39 1.13 -7.09
CA VAL A 57 -10.24 0.20 -5.97
C VAL A 57 -8.84 -0.43 -5.99
N ALA A 58 -8.37 -0.86 -7.16
CA ALA A 58 -7.07 -1.51 -7.30
C ALA A 58 -5.91 -0.59 -6.89
N LEU A 59 -5.88 0.62 -7.44
CA LEU A 59 -4.88 1.63 -7.15
C LEU A 59 -4.93 2.04 -5.67
N THR A 60 -6.12 2.29 -5.12
CA THR A 60 -6.25 2.69 -3.71
C THR A 60 -5.67 1.65 -2.76
N LEU A 61 -6.00 0.36 -2.96
CA LEU A 61 -5.49 -0.73 -2.13
C LEU A 61 -3.98 -0.92 -2.29
N HIS A 62 -3.48 -0.92 -3.52
CA HIS A 62 -2.05 -1.08 -3.79
C HIS A 62 -1.22 0.07 -3.21
N VAL A 63 -1.68 1.31 -3.39
CA VAL A 63 -1.04 2.50 -2.83
C VAL A 63 -1.10 2.51 -1.30
N HIS A 64 -2.20 2.07 -0.69
CA HIS A 64 -2.32 1.99 0.77
C HIS A 64 -1.21 1.13 1.38
N TRP A 65 -1.04 -0.10 0.89
CA TRP A 65 0.00 -1.01 1.38
C TRP A 65 1.40 -0.50 1.05
N GLY A 66 1.61 0.04 -0.14
CA GLY A 66 2.90 0.63 -0.54
C GLY A 66 3.32 1.79 0.37
N VAL A 67 2.43 2.77 0.58
CA VAL A 67 2.71 3.94 1.43
C VAL A 67 2.87 3.53 2.89
N GLN A 68 2.09 2.56 3.37
CA GLN A 68 2.27 2.01 4.72
C GLN A 68 3.67 1.42 4.91
N GLY A 69 4.18 0.69 3.90
CA GLY A 69 5.55 0.18 3.88
C GLY A 69 6.59 1.30 3.95
N VAL A 70 6.48 2.30 3.05
CA VAL A 70 7.37 3.47 3.01
C VAL A 70 7.39 4.20 4.35
N VAL A 71 6.22 4.46 4.95
CA VAL A 71 6.14 5.13 6.25
C VAL A 71 6.77 4.30 7.35
N ASN A 72 6.60 2.98 7.35
CA ASN A 72 7.25 2.13 8.36
C ASN A 72 8.78 2.10 8.22
N ASP A 73 9.31 2.21 7.01
CA ASP A 73 10.76 2.21 6.75
C ASP A 73 11.43 3.53 7.17
N TYR A 74 10.79 4.67 6.88
CA TYR A 74 11.40 5.99 7.09
C TYR A 74 10.91 6.74 8.34
N ALA A 75 9.66 6.57 8.77
CA ALA A 75 9.09 7.22 9.95
C ALA A 75 9.47 6.47 11.25
N ARG A 76 10.78 6.26 11.43
CA ARG A 76 11.33 5.50 12.56
C ARG A 76 11.28 6.34 13.83
N PRO A 77 10.80 5.79 14.96
CA PRO A 77 10.70 6.54 16.21
C PRO A 77 12.04 7.11 16.71
N PHE A 78 13.15 6.44 16.39
CA PHE A 78 14.49 6.92 16.69
C PHE A 78 14.87 8.24 15.98
N VAL A 79 14.31 8.50 14.79
CA VAL A 79 14.65 9.68 13.97
C VAL A 79 13.70 10.84 14.25
N ILE A 80 12.40 10.55 14.31
CA ILE A 80 11.35 11.59 14.38
C ILE A 80 10.63 11.64 15.73
N GLY A 81 10.96 10.76 16.68
CA GLY A 81 10.26 10.63 17.95
C GLY A 81 9.02 9.73 17.89
N ASP A 82 8.65 9.14 19.04
CA ASP A 82 7.56 8.17 19.15
C ASP A 82 6.19 8.75 18.77
N THR A 83 5.93 10.00 19.12
CA THR A 83 4.65 10.68 18.85
C THR A 83 4.46 10.89 17.36
N LEU A 84 5.45 11.51 16.69
CA LEU A 84 5.41 11.76 15.24
C LEU A 84 5.39 10.46 14.44
N ALA A 85 6.12 9.43 14.86
CA ALA A 85 6.07 8.12 14.19
C ALA A 85 4.69 7.45 14.29
N LYS A 86 3.97 7.61 15.41
CA LYS A 86 2.58 7.13 15.52
C LYS A 86 1.63 7.94 14.64
N THR A 87 1.77 9.26 14.65
CA THR A 87 0.96 10.15 13.81
C THR A 87 1.18 9.88 12.32
N ALA A 88 2.42 9.71 11.87
CA ALA A 88 2.75 9.41 10.47
C ALA A 88 2.06 8.12 10.00
N ARG A 89 2.03 7.07 10.83
CA ARG A 89 1.31 5.83 10.52
C ARG A 89 -0.22 6.04 10.45
N ALA A 90 -0.77 6.89 11.32
CA ALA A 90 -2.19 7.24 11.27
C ALA A 90 -2.53 8.03 10.00
N CYS A 91 -1.66 8.95 9.57
CA CYS A 91 -1.84 9.75 8.36
C CYS A 91 -1.92 8.92 7.08
N VAL A 92 -1.35 7.70 7.03
CA VAL A 92 -1.51 6.79 5.88
C VAL A 92 -2.98 6.51 5.59
N TYR A 93 -3.81 6.32 6.62
CA TYR A 93 -5.25 6.11 6.45
C TYR A 93 -5.96 7.35 5.93
N LEU A 94 -5.54 8.54 6.37
CA LEU A 94 -6.07 9.80 5.85
C LEU A 94 -5.73 9.99 4.37
N ILE A 95 -4.47 9.72 3.98
CA ILE A 95 -4.04 9.76 2.58
C ILE A 95 -4.85 8.79 1.73
N THR A 96 -5.09 7.58 2.25
CA THR A 96 -5.86 6.54 1.54
C THR A 96 -7.33 6.94 1.38
N ALA A 97 -7.95 7.47 2.42
CA ALA A 97 -9.33 7.97 2.37
C ALA A 97 -9.45 9.14 1.39
N ALA A 98 -8.49 10.08 1.41
CA ALA A 98 -8.46 11.20 0.48
C ALA A 98 -8.25 10.74 -0.97
N LEU A 99 -7.35 9.79 -1.21
CA LEU A 99 -7.14 9.19 -2.52
C LEU A 99 -8.41 8.53 -3.05
N LEU A 100 -9.06 7.69 -2.24
CA LEU A 100 -10.30 7.02 -2.64
C LEU A 100 -11.42 8.03 -2.92
N ALA A 101 -11.61 9.00 -2.04
CA ALA A 101 -12.64 10.03 -2.21
C ALA A 101 -12.38 10.87 -3.46
N GLY A 102 -11.13 11.25 -3.71
CA GLY A 102 -10.74 12.01 -4.91
C GLY A 102 -10.99 11.23 -6.19
N LEU A 103 -10.57 9.96 -6.25
CA LEU A 103 -10.79 9.11 -7.42
C LEU A 103 -12.28 8.81 -7.66
N LEU A 104 -13.05 8.54 -6.61
CA LEU A 104 -14.50 8.36 -6.73
C LEU A 104 -15.18 9.63 -7.22
N HIS A 105 -14.81 10.79 -6.68
CA HIS A 105 -15.34 12.07 -7.13
C HIS A 105 -15.01 12.33 -8.59
N PHE A 106 -13.77 12.09 -9.00
CA PHE A 106 -13.31 12.24 -10.39
C PHE A 106 -14.07 11.31 -11.36
N ASN A 107 -14.29 10.05 -10.99
CA ASN A 107 -15.03 9.12 -11.84
C ASN A 107 -16.54 9.38 -11.91
N THR A 108 -17.10 10.11 -10.94
CA THR A 108 -18.56 10.34 -10.88
C THR A 108 -18.98 11.74 -11.31
N ASN A 109 -18.11 12.73 -11.16
CA ASN A 109 -18.41 14.14 -11.45
C ASN A 109 -17.53 14.73 -12.56
N ASP A 110 -16.55 13.97 -13.08
CA ASP A 110 -15.66 14.36 -14.16
C ASP A 110 -15.60 13.25 -15.22
N VAL A 111 -14.67 13.34 -16.17
CA VAL A 111 -14.54 12.44 -17.32
C VAL A 111 -14.18 10.98 -16.97
N GLY A 112 -13.56 10.73 -15.81
CA GLY A 112 -13.08 9.40 -15.40
C GLY A 112 -11.64 9.10 -15.81
N LEU A 113 -11.02 8.11 -15.17
CA LEU A 113 -9.58 7.83 -15.28
C LEU A 113 -9.13 7.48 -16.69
N THR A 114 -9.74 6.47 -17.31
CA THR A 114 -9.34 6.00 -18.65
C THR A 114 -9.51 7.08 -19.71
N GLU A 115 -10.62 7.82 -19.65
CA GLU A 115 -10.89 8.91 -20.58
C GLU A 115 -9.96 10.11 -20.36
N ALA A 116 -9.63 10.44 -19.10
CA ALA A 116 -8.67 11.50 -18.81
C ALA A 116 -7.29 11.22 -19.44
N PHE A 117 -6.81 9.97 -19.37
CA PHE A 117 -5.59 9.59 -20.06
C PHE A 117 -5.72 9.68 -21.58
N ARG A 118 -6.85 9.24 -22.15
CA ARG A 118 -7.11 9.38 -23.59
C ARG A 118 -6.99 10.84 -24.05
N LEU A 119 -7.65 11.76 -23.34
CA LEU A 119 -7.63 13.20 -23.64
C LEU A 119 -6.22 13.79 -23.54
N VAL A 120 -5.43 13.41 -22.53
CA VAL A 120 -4.05 13.91 -22.37
C VAL A 120 -3.13 13.37 -23.48
N PHE A 121 -3.36 12.15 -23.97
CA PHE A 121 -2.57 11.59 -25.07
C PHE A 121 -2.99 12.07 -26.46
N GLU A 122 -4.12 12.76 -26.57
CA GLU A 122 -4.59 13.38 -27.82
C GLU A 122 -4.07 14.82 -28.02
N LEU A 123 -3.38 15.39 -27.02
CA LEU A 123 -2.70 16.70 -27.08
C LEU A 123 -1.48 16.67 -27.99
#